data_AF-A0AAD4RV72-F1
#
_entry.id   AF-A0AAD4RV72-F1
#
_cell.length_a   1.000
_cell.length_b   1.000
_cell.length_c   1.000
_cell.angle_alpha   90.00
_cell.angle_beta   90.00
_cell.angle_gamma   90.00
#
_symmetry.space_group_name_H-M   'P 1'
#
loop_
_entity.id
_entity.type
_entity.pdbx_description
1 polymer ?
#
loop_
_entity_poly.entity_id
_entity_poly.type
_entity_poly.pdbx_seq_one_letter_code
_entity_poly.pdbx_strand_id
1 'polypeptide(L)'
;YNTHTVYDYINHVFTTECYRNAYSHPIVHIPDVEKPNEVDESTKVNSTSVVKGLGRQKKKKRYIPRSEKPRKKRMCGNCRKLTFHNKRTYPDPLGEAPITTGRRRGHGLGKYFGL
;
A
#
# COMPACT_ATOMS: atom_id res chain seq x y z
N TYR A 1 6.79 47.74 -5.42
CA TYR A 1 6.18 46.48 -5.84
C TYR A 1 5.72 45.74 -4.61
N ASN A 2 4.40 45.57 -4.44
CA ASN A 2 3.85 44.83 -3.31
C ASN A 2 3.84 43.36 -3.71
N THR A 3 4.78 42.58 -3.18
CA THR A 3 4.87 41.14 -3.46
C THR A 3 3.88 40.41 -2.57
N HIS A 4 2.61 40.41 -3.00
CA HIS A 4 1.59 39.65 -2.31
C HIS A 4 1.93 38.17 -2.35
N THR A 5 1.95 37.56 -1.17
CA THR A 5 2.19 36.12 -1.05
C THR A 5 0.85 35.39 -1.00
N VAL A 6 0.85 34.10 -1.33
CA VAL A 6 -0.38 33.29 -1.27
C VAL A 6 -0.97 33.26 0.15
N TYR A 7 -0.13 33.46 1.17
CA TYR A 7 -0.53 33.51 2.57
C TYR A 7 -1.35 34.74 2.94
N ASP A 8 -1.27 35.83 2.17
CA ASP A 8 -2.04 37.06 2.40
C ASP A 8 -3.55 36.84 2.21
N TYR A 9 -3.93 35.79 1.47
CA TYR A 9 -5.31 35.41 1.18
C TYR A 9 -5.82 34.28 2.08
N ILE A 10 -4.99 33.74 2.96
CA ILE A 10 -5.37 32.68 3.88
C ILE A 10 -5.89 33.32 5.17
N ASN A 11 -7.10 32.95 5.57
CA ASN A 11 -7.64 33.39 6.84
C ASN A 11 -6.76 32.83 7.99
N HIS A 12 -6.42 33.69 8.95
CA HIS A 12 -5.58 33.38 10.12
C HIS A 12 -6.05 32.17 10.93
N VAL A 13 -7.34 31.80 10.84
CA VAL A 13 -7.91 30.60 11.47
C VAL A 13 -7.43 29.29 10.82
N PHE A 14 -6.97 29.31 9.57
CA PHE A 14 -6.42 28.13 8.86
C PHE A 14 -4.91 27.98 9.06
N THR A 15 -4.41 28.32 10.24
CA THR A 15 -3.00 28.10 10.61
C THR A 15 -2.84 26.81 11.41
N THR A 16 -1.63 26.25 11.39
CA THR A 16 -1.28 25.07 12.18
C THR A 16 -1.39 25.33 13.69
N GLU A 17 -1.18 26.58 14.11
CA GLU A 17 -1.36 27.04 15.48
C GLU A 17 -2.82 26.98 15.90
N CYS A 18 -3.75 27.52 15.10
CA CYS A 18 -5.18 27.43 15.36
C CYS A 18 -5.66 25.97 15.45
N TYR A 19 -5.19 25.10 14.56
CA TYR A 19 -5.50 23.66 14.63
C TYR A 19 -5.00 23.04 15.94
N ARG A 20 -3.73 23.29 16.32
CA ARG A 20 -3.16 22.77 17.57
C ARG A 20 -3.92 23.26 18.80
N ASN A 21 -4.32 24.53 18.80
CA ASN A 21 -5.09 25.12 19.90
C ASN A 21 -6.49 24.51 19.99
N ALA A 22 -7.17 24.29 18.86
CA ALA A 22 -8.50 23.67 18.83
C ALA A 22 -8.52 22.23 19.37
N TYR A 23 -7.45 21.46 19.13
CA TYR A 23 -7.28 20.08 19.61
C TYR A 23 -6.37 19.96 20.83
N SER A 24 -6.06 21.08 21.52
CA SER A 24 -5.24 21.06 22.73
C SER A 24 -5.97 20.43 23.92
N HIS A 25 -7.29 20.43 23.88
CA HIS A 25 -8.15 19.85 24.92
C HIS A 25 -8.74 18.52 24.43
N PRO A 26 -8.92 17.53 25.31
CA PRO A 26 -9.57 16.28 24.96
C PRO A 26 -10.98 16.53 24.40
N ILE A 27 -11.32 15.82 23.31
CA ILE A 27 -12.69 15.78 22.82
C ILE A 27 -13.50 14.98 23.85
N VAL A 28 -14.31 15.69 24.64
CA VAL A 28 -15.20 15.05 25.61
C VAL A 28 -16.25 14.26 24.84
N HIS A 29 -16.56 13.05 25.32
CA HIS A 29 -17.68 12.29 24.79
C HIS A 29 -18.97 13.11 24.94
N ILE A 30 -19.75 13.20 23.87
CA ILE A 30 -21.10 13.75 23.95
C ILE A 30 -21.86 12.82 24.91
N PRO A 31 -22.40 13.32 26.04
CA PRO A 31 -23.11 12.49 26.97
C PRO A 31 -24.37 11.93 26.29
N ASP A 32 -24.62 10.64 26.51
CA ASP A 32 -25.78 9.90 26.02
C ASP A 32 -27.07 10.33 26.76
N VAL A 33 -27.33 11.64 26.90
CA VAL A 33 -28.45 12.19 27.70
C VAL A 33 -29.80 11.75 27.14
N GLU A 34 -29.89 11.50 25.84
CA GLU A 34 -31.10 11.01 25.18
C GLU A 34 -31.21 9.48 25.13
N LYS A 35 -30.19 8.74 25.59
CA LYS A 35 -30.25 7.28 25.58
C LYS A 35 -31.03 6.83 26.82
N PRO A 36 -32.19 6.19 26.66
CA PRO A 36 -32.91 5.64 27.80
C PRO A 36 -32.00 4.62 28.52
N ASN A 37 -31.84 4.78 29.83
CA ASN A 37 -31.08 3.82 30.66
C ASN A 37 -31.74 2.44 30.68
N GLU A 38 -33.05 2.42 30.46
CA GLU A 38 -33.86 1.21 30.39
C GLU A 38 -34.04 0.83 28.92
N VAL A 39 -33.15 -0.04 28.45
CA VAL A 39 -33.38 -0.76 27.20
C VAL A 39 -34.45 -1.80 27.52
N ASP A 40 -35.68 -1.57 27.06
CA ASP A 40 -36.73 -2.58 27.16
C ASP A 40 -36.29 -3.87 26.44
N GLU A 41 -36.10 -4.95 27.19
CA GLU A 41 -35.70 -6.25 26.66
C GLU A 41 -36.71 -6.78 25.63
N SER A 42 -37.96 -6.28 25.64
CA SER A 42 -38.98 -6.62 24.64
C SER A 42 -38.70 -6.02 23.26
N THR A 43 -37.98 -4.90 23.20
CA THR A 43 -37.61 -4.20 21.94
C THR A 43 -36.21 -4.60 21.44
N LYS A 44 -35.52 -5.45 22.20
CA LYS A 44 -34.14 -5.86 21.91
C LYS A 44 -34.12 -6.86 20.75
N VAL A 45 -33.72 -6.39 19.58
CA VAL A 45 -33.49 -7.25 18.41
C VAL A 45 -32.28 -8.12 18.68
N ASN A 46 -32.52 -9.39 19.04
CA ASN A 46 -31.46 -10.38 19.17
C ASN A 46 -30.84 -10.65 17.79
N SER A 47 -29.57 -10.31 17.63
CA SER A 47 -28.81 -10.69 16.44
C SER A 47 -28.84 -12.21 16.29
N THR A 48 -29.18 -12.70 15.10
CA THR A 48 -29.12 -14.13 14.80
C THR A 48 -27.74 -14.69 15.15
N SER A 49 -27.71 -15.90 15.71
CA SER A 49 -26.47 -16.63 15.98
C SER A 49 -25.74 -16.88 14.66
N VAL A 50 -24.84 -15.97 14.29
CA VAL A 50 -23.96 -16.15 13.14
C VAL A 50 -22.91 -17.15 13.57
N VAL A 51 -23.10 -18.42 13.18
CA VAL A 51 -22.03 -19.41 13.21
C VAL A 51 -20.92 -18.85 12.32
N LYS A 52 -19.82 -18.39 12.94
CA LYS A 52 -18.65 -17.92 12.20
C LYS A 52 -18.20 -19.06 11.30
N GLY A 53 -18.37 -18.89 9.99
CA GLY A 53 -17.91 -19.87 9.02
C GLY A 53 -16.44 -20.17 9.24
N LEU A 54 -16.03 -21.42 8.99
CA LEU A 54 -14.64 -21.84 9.08
C LEU A 54 -13.77 -20.82 8.31
N GLY A 55 -12.99 -20.05 9.05
CA GLY A 55 -12.23 -18.93 8.52
C GLY A 55 -11.39 -19.35 7.31
N ARG A 56 -11.10 -18.40 6.42
CA ARG A 56 -10.30 -18.65 5.21
C ARG A 56 -9.06 -19.46 5.55
N GLN A 57 -8.95 -20.67 4.98
CA GLN A 57 -7.77 -21.50 5.19
C GLN A 57 -6.52 -20.67 4.84
N LYS A 58 -5.63 -20.51 5.82
CA LYS A 58 -4.34 -19.84 5.60
C LYS A 58 -3.64 -20.63 4.50
N LYS A 59 -3.49 -20.03 3.30
CA LYS A 59 -2.72 -20.64 2.22
C LYS A 59 -1.33 -20.94 2.79
N LYS A 60 -1.00 -22.22 3.00
CA LYS A 60 0.29 -22.69 3.55
C LYS A 60 1.51 -22.28 2.70
N LYS A 61 1.30 -21.64 1.54
CA LYS A 61 2.37 -21.15 0.69
C LYS A 61 2.93 -19.85 1.27
N ARG A 62 3.92 -20.00 2.16
CA ARG A 62 4.78 -18.91 2.62
C ARG A 62 5.36 -18.19 1.39
N TYR A 63 5.37 -16.87 1.42
CA TYR A 63 6.10 -16.09 0.41
C TYR A 63 7.57 -16.50 0.43
N ILE A 64 8.11 -16.94 -0.70
CA ILE A 64 9.54 -17.21 -0.87
C ILE A 64 10.17 -15.95 -1.48
N PRO A 65 11.15 -15.31 -0.80
CA PRO A 65 11.84 -14.15 -1.34
C PRO A 65 12.62 -14.50 -2.60
N ARG A 66 12.88 -13.51 -3.45
CA ARG A 66 13.57 -13.73 -4.74
C ARG A 66 14.99 -14.31 -4.57
N SER A 67 15.65 -14.02 -3.44
CA SER A 67 16.97 -14.56 -3.08
C SER A 67 16.96 -16.08 -2.89
N GLU A 68 15.88 -16.61 -2.32
CA GLU A 68 15.71 -18.05 -2.06
C GLU A 68 15.12 -18.82 -3.24
N LYS A 69 14.58 -18.12 -4.24
CA LYS A 69 14.08 -18.78 -5.45
C LYS A 69 15.25 -19.28 -6.29
N PRO A 70 15.32 -20.58 -6.63
CA PRO A 70 16.36 -21.08 -7.51
C PRO A 70 16.26 -20.37 -8.87
N ARG A 71 17.41 -19.84 -9.35
CA ARG A 71 17.48 -19.27 -10.70
C ARG A 71 17.17 -20.38 -11.69
N LYS A 72 16.27 -20.13 -12.63
CA LYS A 72 15.93 -21.09 -13.70
C LYS A 72 16.73 -20.77 -14.95
N LYS A 73 17.25 -21.79 -15.61
CA LYS A 73 17.80 -21.64 -16.96
C LYS A 73 16.65 -21.34 -17.92
N ARG A 74 16.95 -20.59 -18.98
CA ARG A 74 16.02 -20.22 -20.05
C ARG A 74 16.74 -20.29 -21.39
N MET A 75 15.99 -20.43 -22.48
CA MET A 75 16.58 -20.43 -23.81
C MET A 75 17.06 -19.01 -24.15
N CYS A 76 18.33 -18.86 -24.51
CA CYS A 76 18.85 -17.57 -24.96
C CYS A 76 18.51 -17.33 -26.42
N GLY A 77 17.93 -16.16 -26.73
CA GLY A 77 17.58 -15.79 -28.11
C GLY A 77 18.78 -15.51 -29.03
N ASN A 78 20.01 -15.40 -28.49
CA ASN A 78 21.23 -15.24 -29.30
C ASN A 78 21.88 -16.61 -29.59
N CYS A 79 22.36 -17.31 -28.55
CA CYS A 79 23.05 -18.59 -28.74
C CYS A 79 22.16 -19.82 -28.84
N ARG A 80 20.83 -19.68 -28.66
CA ARG A 80 19.86 -20.79 -28.68
C ARG A 80 20.22 -21.94 -27.73
N LYS A 81 20.90 -21.62 -26.62
CA LYS A 81 21.26 -22.58 -25.55
C LYS A 81 20.48 -22.28 -24.26
N LEU A 82 20.19 -23.35 -23.50
CA LEU A 82 19.54 -23.27 -22.19
C LEU A 82 20.54 -22.76 -21.14
N THR A 83 20.48 -21.48 -20.80
CA THR A 83 21.49 -20.75 -20.00
C THR A 83 20.83 -19.82 -18.97
N PHE A 84 21.62 -19.15 -18.12
CA PHE A 84 21.12 -18.18 -17.14
C PHE A 84 21.04 -16.74 -17.64
N HIS A 85 21.53 -16.47 -18.85
CA HIS A 85 21.42 -15.18 -19.52
C HIS A 85 20.23 -15.15 -20.50
N ASN A 86 19.84 -13.98 -21.00
CA ASN A 86 18.97 -13.87 -22.19
C ASN A 86 19.76 -13.23 -23.33
N LYS A 87 19.10 -13.00 -24.47
CA LYS A 87 19.66 -12.27 -25.61
C LYS A 87 20.29 -10.93 -25.19
N ARG A 88 19.69 -10.21 -24.23
CA ARG A 88 20.17 -8.90 -23.77
C ARG A 88 21.41 -8.97 -22.87
N THR A 89 21.52 -10.02 -22.06
CA THR A 89 22.67 -10.24 -21.17
C THR A 89 23.58 -11.32 -21.74
N TYR A 90 23.53 -11.54 -23.06
CA TYR A 90 24.40 -12.47 -23.72
C TYR A 90 25.83 -11.96 -23.58
N PRO A 91 26.79 -12.77 -23.10
CA PRO A 91 28.18 -12.34 -23.03
C PRO A 91 28.69 -12.09 -24.44
N ASP A 92 29.21 -10.91 -24.73
CA ASP A 92 29.84 -10.64 -26.01
C ASP A 92 31.08 -11.54 -26.17
N PRO A 93 31.34 -12.05 -27.39
CA PRO A 93 32.56 -12.80 -27.64
C PRO A 93 33.73 -11.83 -27.54
N LEU A 94 34.65 -12.14 -26.61
CA LEU A 94 35.84 -11.38 -26.21
C LEU A 94 35.61 -10.34 -25.09
N GLY A 95 35.48 -10.85 -23.86
CA GLY A 95 36.13 -10.28 -22.67
C GLY A 95 35.70 -8.90 -22.14
N GLU A 96 34.83 -8.16 -22.81
CA GLU A 96 34.39 -6.85 -22.31
C GLU A 96 33.12 -6.98 -21.46
N ALA A 97 33.14 -6.33 -20.29
CA ALA A 97 32.01 -6.32 -19.37
C ALA A 97 30.77 -5.76 -20.10
N PRO A 98 29.57 -6.36 -19.91
CA PRO A 98 28.38 -5.90 -20.60
C PRO A 98 28.17 -4.42 -20.33
N ILE A 99 28.04 -3.63 -21.41
CA ILE A 99 27.66 -2.22 -21.36
C ILE A 99 26.49 -2.09 -20.39
N THR A 100 26.75 -1.52 -19.21
CA THR A 100 25.74 -1.30 -18.18
C THR A 100 24.87 -0.13 -18.61
N THR A 101 24.10 -0.29 -19.70
CA THR A 101 23.05 0.65 -20.03
C THR A 101 22.08 0.65 -18.85
N GLY A 102 21.99 1.79 -18.18
CA GLY A 102 21.42 1.97 -16.86
C GLY A 102 20.11 1.22 -16.60
N ARG A 103 19.97 0.80 -15.35
CA ARG A 103 18.74 0.31 -14.74
C ARG A 103 17.61 1.31 -15.03
N ARG A 104 16.80 1.09 -16.08
CA ARG A 104 15.54 1.81 -16.22
C ARG A 104 14.74 1.52 -14.95
N ARG A 105 14.57 2.54 -14.11
CA ARG A 105 13.64 2.52 -12.98
C ARG A 105 12.30 2.11 -13.58
N GLY A 106 11.81 0.94 -13.21
CA GLY A 106 10.47 0.51 -13.64
C GLY A 106 9.48 1.55 -13.13
N HIS A 107 8.74 2.16 -14.04
CA HIS A 107 7.53 2.88 -13.67
C HIS A 107 6.59 1.84 -13.08
N GLY A 108 6.45 1.86 -11.75
CA GLY A 108 5.44 1.11 -11.05
C GLY A 108 4.08 1.70 -11.37
N LEU A 109 3.43 1.20 -12.43
CA LEU A 109 1.99 1.32 -12.57
C LEU A 109 1.37 0.37 -11.54
N GLY A 110 1.17 0.91 -10.35
CA GLY A 110 0.24 0.34 -9.40
C GLY A 110 -1.19 0.63 -9.83
N LYS A 111 -2.06 -0.32 -9.43
CA LYS A 111 -3.49 -0.16 -9.17
C LYS A 111 -4.38 -0.23 -10.44
N TYR A 112 -5.56 -0.86 -10.51
CA TYR A 112 -6.48 -1.51 -9.56
C TYR A 112 -7.20 -2.66 -10.31
N PHE A 113 -7.54 -3.75 -9.61
CA PHE A 113 -8.57 -4.70 -10.09
C PHE A 113 -9.93 -4.03 -9.91
N GLY A 114 -10.69 -3.87 -10.99
CA GLY A 114 -12.07 -3.39 -10.99
C GLY A 114 -13.05 -4.56 -11.02
N LEU A 115 -13.99 -4.49 -10.07
CA LEU A 115 -15.35 -5.04 -10.01
C LEU A 115 -15.59 -6.47 -10.51
#